data_AF-A0A7C2FEV0-F1
#
_entry.id   AF-A0A7C2FEV0-F1
#
_cell.length_a   1.000
_cell.length_b   1.000
_cell.length_c   1.000
_cell.angle_alpha   90.00
_cell.angle_beta   90.00
_cell.angle_gamma   90.00
#
_symmetry.space_group_name_H-M   'P 1'
#
loop_
_entity.id
_entity.type
_entity.pdbx_description
1 polymer ?
#
loop_
_entity_poly.entity_id
_entity_poly.type
_entity_poly.pdbx_seq_one_letter_code
_entity_poly.pdbx_strand_id
1 'polypeptide(L)'
;LRDWWRFLSHFEPKTSAFLRKNVSKEDIVLDVGAHIGIHTIHLSKIAKFVYAIEPEPNNLKLLIRNIFVNNVEKKVSILPYAVSSINGLVNFCVSSESTGAHHILFNNRRGDTAYKTILKVKAYTLDTLLLNILRLDHVDVVKIDVEGHELEVIKGAKKYFSVSLHE
;
A
#
# COMPACT_ATOMS: atom_id res chain seq x y z
N LEU A 1 -4.55 -0.25 26.42
CA LEU A 1 -3.82 0.01 25.16
C LEU A 1 -4.76 0.61 24.11
N ARG A 2 -5.34 1.78 24.39
CA ARG A 2 -6.61 2.21 23.79
C ARG A 2 -6.58 3.62 23.20
N ASP A 3 -5.43 4.16 22.77
CA ASP A 3 -5.37 5.58 22.32
C ASP A 3 -4.33 5.89 21.22
N TRP A 4 -3.87 4.90 20.44
CA TRP A 4 -2.87 5.13 19.38
C TRP A 4 -3.33 6.11 18.29
N TRP A 5 -4.64 6.25 18.07
CA TRP A 5 -5.21 7.17 17.07
C TRP A 5 -4.96 8.66 17.37
N ARG A 6 -4.69 9.04 18.64
CA ARG A 6 -4.39 10.43 19.02
C ARG A 6 -3.06 10.93 18.44
N PHE A 7 -2.20 10.03 17.97
CA PHE A 7 -0.92 10.35 17.35
C PHE A 7 -0.97 10.40 15.81
N LEU A 8 -2.09 10.00 15.17
CA LEU A 8 -2.24 10.02 13.70
C LEU A 8 -2.17 11.42 13.10
N SER A 9 -2.54 12.45 13.87
CA SER A 9 -2.44 13.85 13.41
C SER A 9 -0.99 14.35 13.30
N HIS A 10 -0.02 13.62 13.85
CA HIS A 10 1.40 14.02 13.87
C HIS A 10 2.34 13.04 13.15
N PHE A 11 1.85 11.91 12.65
CA PHE A 11 2.66 10.99 11.86
C PHE A 11 2.78 11.53 10.43
N GLU A 12 4.00 11.84 10.00
CA GLU A 12 4.32 12.42 8.69
C GLU A 12 3.45 13.64 8.30
N PRO A 13 3.57 14.77 9.03
CA PRO A 13 2.71 15.93 8.82
C PRO A 13 2.77 16.49 7.39
N LYS A 14 3.92 16.35 6.72
CA LYS A 14 4.10 16.75 5.32
C LYS A 14 3.28 15.86 4.37
N THR A 15 3.34 14.55 4.53
CA THR A 15 2.54 13.59 3.74
C THR A 15 1.05 13.85 3.95
N SER A 16 0.59 13.99 5.19
CA SER A 16 -0.83 14.26 5.44
C SER A 16 -1.28 15.62 4.89
N ALA A 17 -0.42 16.66 4.96
CA ALA A 17 -0.73 17.96 4.36
C ALA A 17 -0.81 17.88 2.84
N PHE A 18 0.09 17.11 2.21
CA PHE A 18 0.06 16.85 0.77
C PHE A 18 -1.24 16.14 0.37
N LEU A 19 -1.62 15.07 1.08
CA LEU A 19 -2.87 14.34 0.78
C LEU A 19 -4.10 15.25 0.94
N ARG A 20 -4.17 16.06 2.00
CA ARG A 20 -5.29 17.02 2.17
C ARG A 20 -5.39 18.07 1.07
N LYS A 21 -4.26 18.44 0.45
CA LYS A 21 -4.24 19.45 -0.62
C LYS A 21 -4.60 18.85 -1.98
N ASN A 22 -4.32 17.57 -2.21
CA ASN A 22 -4.41 16.95 -3.53
C ASN A 22 -5.50 15.88 -3.65
N VAL A 23 -6.21 15.54 -2.57
CA VAL A 23 -7.32 14.58 -2.58
C VAL A 23 -8.63 15.31 -2.33
N SER A 24 -9.63 15.03 -3.16
CA SER A 24 -11.00 15.54 -3.08
C SER A 24 -11.98 14.49 -2.54
N LYS A 25 -13.17 14.94 -2.12
CA LYS A 25 -14.24 14.05 -1.64
C LYS A 25 -14.85 13.15 -2.71
N GLU A 26 -14.56 13.41 -3.98
CA GLU A 26 -15.02 12.60 -5.11
C GLU A 26 -14.01 11.54 -5.54
N ASP A 27 -12.78 11.61 -5.01
CA ASP A 27 -11.67 10.79 -5.48
C ASP A 27 -11.74 9.35 -4.97
N ILE A 28 -11.44 8.41 -5.87
CA ILE A 28 -11.11 7.02 -5.56
C ILE A 28 -9.59 6.92 -5.42
N VAL A 29 -9.14 6.52 -4.23
CA VAL A 29 -7.71 6.48 -3.89
C VAL A 29 -7.23 5.04 -3.78
N LEU A 30 -6.04 4.77 -4.31
CA LEU A 30 -5.30 3.53 -4.11
C LEU A 30 -4.14 3.78 -3.13
N ASP A 31 -4.12 3.07 -2.01
CA ASP A 31 -3.04 3.14 -1.00
C ASP A 31 -2.19 1.86 -1.09
N VAL A 32 -1.11 1.92 -1.86
CA VAL A 32 -0.19 0.81 -2.10
C VAL A 32 0.88 0.78 -1.00
N GLY A 33 0.91 -0.30 -0.22
CA GLY A 33 1.71 -0.37 1.00
C GLY A 33 0.99 0.31 2.16
N ALA A 34 -0.25 -0.15 2.42
CA ALA A 34 -1.10 0.46 3.44
C ALA A 34 -0.60 0.21 4.87
N HIS A 35 0.29 -0.76 5.08
CA HIS A 35 0.87 -1.11 6.38
C HIS A 35 -0.25 -1.31 7.42
N ILE A 36 -0.19 -0.62 8.57
CA ILE A 36 -1.22 -0.69 9.61
C ILE A 36 -2.39 0.29 9.39
N GLY A 37 -2.44 1.00 8.26
CA GLY A 37 -3.58 1.83 7.86
C GLY A 37 -3.58 3.29 8.30
N ILE A 38 -2.42 3.82 8.71
CA ILE A 38 -2.30 5.24 9.14
C ILE A 38 -2.82 6.19 8.06
N HIS A 39 -2.26 6.06 6.85
CA HIS A 39 -2.65 6.89 5.71
C HIS A 39 -4.01 6.49 5.15
N THR A 40 -4.34 5.20 5.13
CA THR A 40 -5.66 4.71 4.72
C THR A 40 -6.80 5.36 5.51
N ILE A 41 -6.68 5.44 6.85
CA ILE A 41 -7.70 6.08 7.70
C ILE A 41 -7.79 7.58 7.44
N HIS A 42 -6.65 8.22 7.16
CA HIS A 42 -6.65 9.65 6.83
C HIS A 42 -7.37 9.89 5.50
N LEU A 43 -7.01 9.13 4.47
CA LEU A 43 -7.59 9.18 3.13
C LEU A 43 -9.09 8.87 3.15
N SER A 44 -9.54 7.89 3.93
CA SER A 44 -10.96 7.51 4.00
C SER A 44 -11.87 8.61 4.57
N LYS A 45 -11.30 9.62 5.24
CA LYS A 45 -12.02 10.78 5.78
C LYS A 45 -12.14 11.93 4.77
N ILE A 46 -11.28 11.97 3.76
CA ILE A 46 -11.21 13.07 2.79
C ILE A 46 -11.54 12.65 1.36
N ALA A 47 -11.45 11.36 1.04
CA ALA A 47 -11.75 10.76 -0.27
C ALA A 47 -13.17 10.16 -0.34
N LYS A 48 -13.60 9.84 -1.55
CA LYS A 48 -14.85 9.08 -1.78
C LYS A 48 -14.71 7.65 -1.28
N PHE A 49 -13.62 6.99 -1.65
CA PHE A 49 -13.34 5.60 -1.35
C PHE A 49 -11.84 5.30 -1.41
N VAL A 50 -11.36 4.33 -0.62
CA VAL A 50 -9.94 3.92 -0.59
C VAL A 50 -9.81 2.42 -0.78
N TYR A 51 -8.92 2.02 -1.69
CA TYR A 51 -8.45 0.64 -1.82
C TYR A 51 -7.07 0.52 -1.17
N ALA A 52 -7.01 -0.16 -0.03
CA ALA A 52 -5.80 -0.33 0.77
C ALA A 52 -5.15 -1.68 0.47
N ILE A 53 -3.89 -1.66 0.03
CA ILE A 53 -3.18 -2.86 -0.41
C ILE A 53 -2.01 -3.12 0.54
N GLU A 54 -2.04 -4.28 1.19
CA GLU A 54 -1.00 -4.69 2.14
C GLU A 54 -0.78 -6.20 2.05
N PRO A 55 0.43 -6.67 1.70
CA PRO A 55 0.70 -8.10 1.58
C PRO A 55 1.03 -8.81 2.90
N GLU A 56 1.49 -8.10 3.94
CA GLU A 56 2.01 -8.73 5.16
C GLU A 56 0.87 -9.11 6.12
N PRO A 57 0.76 -10.38 6.54
CA PRO A 57 -0.38 -10.85 7.34
C PRO A 57 -0.57 -10.17 8.71
N ASN A 58 0.49 -9.73 9.39
CA ASN A 58 0.36 -9.07 10.69
C ASN A 58 -0.09 -7.61 10.54
N ASN A 59 0.44 -6.89 9.56
CA ASN A 59 0.02 -5.56 9.14
C ASN A 59 -1.43 -5.59 8.67
N LEU A 60 -1.83 -6.59 7.89
CA LEU A 60 -3.24 -6.80 7.50
C LEU A 60 -4.17 -6.93 8.71
N LYS A 61 -3.79 -7.71 9.74
CA LYS A 61 -4.60 -7.83 10.97
C LYS A 61 -4.74 -6.48 11.67
N LEU A 62 -3.66 -5.71 11.76
CA LEU A 62 -3.67 -4.39 12.37
C LEU A 62 -4.47 -3.38 11.54
N LEU A 63 -4.32 -3.39 10.21
CA LEU A 63 -5.09 -2.59 9.26
C LEU A 63 -6.58 -2.85 9.42
N ILE A 64 -7.02 -4.12 9.36
CA ILE A 64 -8.44 -4.49 9.53
C ILE A 64 -8.97 -3.96 10.87
N ARG A 65 -8.24 -4.18 11.96
CA ARG A 65 -8.61 -3.68 13.29
C ARG A 65 -8.70 -2.15 13.29
N ASN A 66 -7.73 -1.47 12.69
CA ASN A 66 -7.65 -0.02 12.68
C ASN A 66 -8.78 0.61 11.85
N ILE A 67 -9.15 0.00 10.71
CA ILE A 67 -10.33 0.38 9.92
C ILE A 67 -11.61 0.27 10.75
N PHE A 68 -11.80 -0.87 11.44
CA PHE A 68 -12.99 -1.10 12.25
C PHE A 68 -13.11 -0.13 13.43
N VAL A 69 -12.06 0.06 14.23
CA VAL A 69 -12.13 0.95 15.41
C VAL A 69 -12.25 2.43 15.04
N ASN A 70 -11.93 2.81 13.80
CA ASN A 70 -12.13 4.16 13.28
C ASN A 70 -13.47 4.35 12.55
N ASN A 71 -14.30 3.31 12.44
CA ASN A 71 -15.61 3.32 11.76
C ASN A 71 -15.54 3.78 10.29
N VAL A 72 -14.52 3.32 9.56
CA VAL A 72 -14.31 3.68 8.14
C VAL A 72 -14.42 2.47 7.20
N GLU A 73 -14.95 1.35 7.67
CA GLU A 73 -15.12 0.11 6.91
C GLU A 73 -16.03 0.26 5.68
N LYS A 74 -16.95 1.23 5.68
CA LYS A 74 -17.79 1.55 4.51
C LYS A 74 -17.08 2.35 3.42
N LYS A 75 -15.89 2.88 3.74
CA LYS A 75 -15.09 3.77 2.87
C LYS A 75 -13.80 3.10 2.40
N VAL A 76 -13.51 1.87 2.83
CA VAL A 76 -12.24 1.21 2.60
C VAL A 76 -12.45 -0.24 2.17
N SER A 77 -11.75 -0.67 1.12
CA SER A 77 -11.59 -2.07 0.75
C SER A 77 -10.13 -2.50 0.95
N ILE A 78 -9.90 -3.64 1.60
CA ILE A 78 -8.56 -4.14 1.90
C ILE A 78 -8.21 -5.29 0.95
N LEU A 79 -7.02 -5.22 0.35
CA LEU A 79 -6.53 -6.17 -0.64
C LEU A 79 -5.22 -6.81 -0.13
N PRO A 80 -5.21 -8.13 0.15
CA PRO A 80 -4.06 -8.81 0.74
C PRO A 80 -3.03 -9.21 -0.34
N TYR A 81 -2.60 -8.25 -1.14
CA TYR A 81 -1.71 -8.46 -2.27
C TYR A 81 -0.49 -7.54 -2.20
N ALA A 82 0.60 -7.95 -2.84
CA ALA A 82 1.68 -7.04 -3.18
C ALA A 82 1.40 -6.41 -4.55
N VAL A 83 1.96 -5.23 -4.79
CA VAL A 83 2.00 -4.63 -6.14
C VAL A 83 3.44 -4.64 -6.64
N SER A 84 3.65 -5.03 -7.89
CA SER A 84 4.97 -5.20 -8.49
C SER A 84 4.91 -5.04 -10.01
N SER A 85 6.02 -5.25 -10.69
CA SER A 85 6.10 -5.29 -12.16
C SER A 85 5.66 -6.63 -12.77
N ILE A 86 5.35 -7.62 -11.93
CA ILE A 86 4.95 -8.98 -12.34
C ILE A 86 3.71 -9.46 -11.58
N ASN A 87 2.96 -10.36 -12.23
CA ASN A 87 1.92 -11.15 -11.60
C ASN A 87 2.52 -12.48 -11.11
N GLY A 88 2.17 -12.94 -9.91
CA GLY A 88 2.58 -14.27 -9.43
C GLY A 88 2.80 -14.34 -7.92
N LEU A 89 3.46 -15.42 -7.47
CA LEU A 89 3.94 -15.52 -6.10
C LEU A 89 5.36 -14.94 -6.01
N VAL A 90 5.58 -14.02 -5.07
CA VAL A 90 6.88 -13.38 -4.86
C VAL A 90 7.37 -13.61 -3.43
N ASN A 91 8.70 -13.57 -3.26
CA ASN A 91 9.33 -13.61 -1.95
C ASN A 91 9.29 -12.20 -1.34
N PHE A 92 8.51 -12.03 -0.28
CA PHE A 92 8.36 -10.81 0.50
C PHE A 92 9.16 -10.95 1.79
N CYS A 93 10.11 -10.05 1.98
CA CYS A 93 11.06 -10.08 3.07
C CYS A 93 10.59 -9.17 4.20
N VAL A 94 10.24 -9.80 5.31
CA VAL A 94 9.72 -9.15 6.52
C VAL A 94 10.87 -9.04 7.52
N SER A 95 11.28 -7.83 7.86
CA SER A 95 12.19 -7.59 8.99
C SER A 95 11.52 -7.99 10.30
N SER A 96 12.20 -8.76 11.15
CA SER A 96 11.71 -9.08 12.49
C SER A 96 11.82 -7.92 13.49
N GLU A 97 12.54 -6.86 13.14
CA GLU A 97 12.87 -5.75 14.06
C GLU A 97 11.98 -4.52 13.88
N SER A 98 11.32 -4.38 12.72
CA SER A 98 10.41 -3.26 12.46
C SER A 98 9.32 -3.65 11.45
N THR A 99 8.09 -3.20 11.69
CA THR A 99 6.95 -3.44 10.78
C THR A 99 7.01 -2.61 9.49
N GLY A 100 7.90 -1.60 9.43
CA GLY A 100 8.09 -0.73 8.26
C GLY A 100 9.15 -1.22 7.28
N ALA A 101 10.22 -1.90 7.71
CA ALA A 101 11.30 -2.30 6.81
C ALA A 101 11.01 -3.62 6.08
N HIS A 102 9.98 -3.68 5.25
CA HIS A 102 9.61 -4.86 4.46
C HIS A 102 9.83 -4.62 2.97
N HIS A 103 10.46 -5.56 2.25
CA HIS A 103 10.80 -5.38 0.82
C HIS A 103 10.70 -6.70 0.05
N ILE A 104 10.52 -6.64 -1.27
CA ILE A 104 10.51 -7.83 -2.13
C ILE A 104 11.94 -8.23 -2.52
N LEU A 105 12.28 -9.51 -2.42
CA LEU A 105 13.60 -10.03 -2.81
C LEU A 105 13.60 -10.55 -4.25
N PHE A 106 14.46 -9.99 -5.09
CA PHE A 106 14.71 -10.48 -6.45
C PHE A 106 15.87 -11.48 -6.56
N ASN A 107 16.72 -11.63 -5.53
CA ASN A 107 17.83 -12.58 -5.55
C ASN A 107 18.12 -13.18 -4.17
N ASN A 108 18.18 -14.51 -4.08
CA ASN A 108 18.56 -15.27 -2.87
C ASN A 108 20.07 -15.14 -2.56
N ARG A 109 20.58 -13.94 -2.29
CA ARG A 109 21.94 -13.81 -1.75
C ARG A 109 21.93 -14.25 -0.29
N ARG A 110 22.59 -15.38 -0.03
CA ARG A 110 22.69 -16.11 1.26
C ARG A 110 23.32 -15.32 2.45
N GLY A 111 23.47 -13.99 2.35
CA GLY A 111 24.15 -13.16 3.35
C GLY A 111 23.25 -12.25 4.18
N ASP A 112 22.00 -12.00 3.76
CA ASP A 112 21.15 -10.95 4.34
C ASP A 112 20.02 -11.49 5.25
N THR A 113 20.05 -12.79 5.55
CA THR A 113 18.92 -13.58 6.06
C THR A 113 18.88 -13.74 7.58
N ALA A 114 19.83 -13.18 8.34
CA ALA A 114 19.94 -13.49 9.77
C ALA A 114 18.74 -13.00 10.61
N TYR A 115 17.99 -12.00 10.15
CA TYR A 115 16.86 -11.39 10.89
C TYR A 115 15.63 -11.08 10.01
N LYS A 116 15.47 -11.79 8.89
CA LYS A 116 14.37 -11.52 7.95
C LYS A 116 13.57 -12.80 7.66
N THR A 117 12.26 -12.77 7.93
CA THR A 117 11.33 -13.84 7.54
C THR A 117 10.95 -13.65 6.07
N ILE A 118 11.05 -14.72 5.27
CA ILE A 118 10.60 -14.70 3.88
C ILE A 118 9.18 -15.27 3.82
N LEU A 119 8.22 -14.45 3.40
CA LEU A 119 6.84 -14.84 3.11
C LEU A 119 6.65 -14.97 1.60
N LYS A 120 5.83 -15.94 1.19
CA LYS A 120 5.32 -15.98 -0.19
C LYS A 120 3.98 -15.26 -0.24
N VAL A 121 3.92 -14.17 -0.99
CA VAL A 121 2.69 -13.38 -1.15
C VAL A 121 2.30 -13.31 -2.62
N LYS A 122 1.01 -13.16 -2.89
CA LYS A 122 0.53 -12.96 -4.25
C LYS A 122 0.77 -11.50 -4.64
N ALA A 123 1.49 -11.29 -5.72
CA ALA A 123 1.73 -10.00 -6.33
C ALA A 123 0.93 -9.85 -7.63
N TYR A 124 0.50 -8.63 -7.89
CA TYR A 124 -0.05 -8.22 -9.18
C TYR A 124 0.65 -6.97 -9.70
N THR A 125 0.65 -6.82 -11.01
CA THR A 125 0.85 -5.52 -11.65
C THR A 125 -0.30 -4.58 -11.31
N LEU A 126 -0.04 -3.28 -11.27
CA LEU A 126 -1.08 -2.28 -11.03
C LEU A 126 -2.18 -2.37 -12.10
N ASP A 127 -1.78 -2.56 -13.36
CA ASP A 127 -2.73 -2.76 -14.47
C ASP A 127 -3.65 -3.97 -14.23
N THR A 128 -3.10 -5.11 -13.79
CA THR A 128 -3.90 -6.31 -13.49
C THR A 128 -4.80 -6.09 -12.28
N LEU A 129 -4.29 -5.42 -11.24
CA LEU A 129 -5.07 -5.13 -10.04
C LEU A 129 -6.29 -4.26 -10.38
N LEU A 130 -6.09 -3.17 -11.13
CA LEU A 130 -7.17 -2.25 -11.51
C LEU A 130 -8.15 -2.90 -12.49
N LEU A 131 -7.67 -3.46 -13.59
CA LEU A 131 -8.55 -3.90 -14.69
C LEU A 131 -9.19 -5.27 -14.44
N ASN A 132 -8.46 -6.20 -13.82
CA ASN A 132 -8.91 -7.59 -13.72
C ASN A 132 -9.47 -7.94 -12.34
N ILE A 133 -8.86 -7.41 -11.27
CA ILE A 133 -9.26 -7.73 -9.89
C ILE A 133 -10.35 -6.77 -9.42
N LEU A 134 -10.10 -5.46 -9.49
CA LEU A 134 -11.03 -4.43 -9.02
C LEU A 134 -12.08 -4.06 -10.07
N ARG A 135 -11.79 -4.30 -11.36
CA ARG A 135 -12.62 -3.89 -12.49
C ARG A 135 -12.95 -2.40 -12.44
N LEU A 136 -11.92 -1.61 -12.15
CA LEU A 136 -11.99 -0.15 -12.13
C LEU A 136 -11.41 0.39 -13.42
N ASP A 137 -12.17 1.27 -14.06
CA ASP A 137 -11.71 1.97 -15.26
C ASP A 137 -10.77 3.14 -14.91
N HIS A 138 -10.88 3.70 -13.71
CA HIS A 138 -10.05 4.81 -13.21
C HIS A 138 -9.80 4.74 -11.70
N VAL A 139 -8.70 5.38 -11.29
CA VAL A 139 -8.40 5.81 -9.91
C VAL A 139 -7.84 7.23 -10.01
N ASP A 140 -8.19 8.11 -9.08
CA ASP A 140 -7.84 9.53 -9.15
C ASP A 140 -6.47 9.79 -8.51
N VAL A 141 -6.15 9.05 -7.44
CA VAL A 141 -4.90 9.20 -6.70
C VAL A 141 -4.33 7.83 -6.35
N VAL A 142 -3.03 7.65 -6.58
CA VAL A 142 -2.28 6.47 -6.14
C VAL A 142 -1.17 6.91 -5.19
N LYS A 143 -1.28 6.53 -3.91
CA LYS A 143 -0.16 6.59 -2.97
C LYS A 143 0.64 5.30 -3.11
N ILE A 144 1.96 5.42 -3.21
CA ILE A 144 2.90 4.30 -3.25
C ILE A 144 3.93 4.50 -2.15
N ASP A 145 3.98 3.54 -1.22
CA ASP A 145 4.93 3.52 -0.11
C ASP A 145 5.25 2.05 0.21
N VAL A 146 6.20 1.48 -0.53
CA VAL A 146 6.49 0.02 -0.53
C VAL A 146 7.95 -0.27 -0.19
N GLU A 147 8.61 0.69 0.46
CA GLU A 147 9.89 0.57 1.12
C GLU A 147 10.99 0.01 0.20
N GLY A 148 11.19 0.69 -0.93
CA GLY A 148 12.26 0.41 -1.89
C GLY A 148 11.82 -0.38 -3.13
N HIS A 149 10.52 -0.61 -3.30
CA HIS A 149 9.93 -1.33 -4.44
C HIS A 149 9.07 -0.44 -5.35
N GLU A 150 9.14 0.89 -5.18
CA GLU A 150 8.27 1.87 -5.85
C GLU A 150 8.42 1.83 -7.37
N LEU A 151 9.67 1.71 -7.85
CA LEU A 151 9.95 1.65 -9.28
C LEU A 151 9.27 0.44 -9.94
N GLU A 152 9.24 -0.70 -9.26
CA GLU A 152 8.61 -1.91 -9.80
C GLU A 152 7.08 -1.79 -9.79
N VAL A 153 6.49 -1.13 -8.79
CA VAL A 153 5.07 -0.76 -8.82
C VAL A 153 4.76 0.11 -10.05
N ILE A 154 5.57 1.15 -10.31
CA ILE A 154 5.40 2.05 -11.46
C ILE A 154 5.56 1.29 -12.78
N LYS A 155 6.55 0.39 -12.91
CA LYS A 155 6.71 -0.46 -14.10
C LYS A 155 5.52 -1.39 -14.35
N GLY A 156 4.78 -1.75 -13.31
CA GLY A 156 3.55 -2.55 -13.39
C GLY A 156 2.30 -1.77 -13.81
N ALA A 157 2.42 -0.47 -14.07
CA ALA A 157 1.31 0.43 -14.32
C ALA A 157 1.35 1.04 -15.74
N LYS A 158 1.68 0.22 -16.74
CA LYS A 158 2.00 0.66 -18.11
C LYS A 158 0.81 1.28 -18.84
N LYS A 159 -0.41 0.85 -18.52
CA LYS A 159 -1.62 1.39 -19.15
C LYS A 159 -2.04 2.74 -18.56
N TYR A 160 -1.64 3.03 -17.32
CA TYR A 160 -2.07 4.23 -16.59
C TYR A 160 -0.97 5.29 -16.50
N PHE A 161 0.31 4.92 -16.48
CA PHE A 161 1.43 5.86 -16.58
C PHE A 161 2.14 5.67 -17.92
N SER A 162 1.90 6.59 -18.85
CA SER A 162 2.80 6.77 -19.99
C SER A 162 4.05 7.49 -19.49
N VAL A 163 5.09 6.74 -19.13
CA VAL A 163 6.38 7.32 -18.80
C VAL A 163 7.02 7.79 -20.11
N SER A 164 6.93 9.09 -20.39
CA SER A 164 7.80 9.74 -21.37
C SER A 164 9.12 10.03 -20.67
N LEU A 165 10.14 9.21 -20.94
CA LEU A 165 11.51 9.54 -20.58
C LEU A 165 12.02 10.53 -21.64
N HIS A 166 12.16 11.80 -21.26
CA HIS A 166 13.06 12.68 -21.98
C HIS A 166 14.48 12.31 -21.57
N GLU A 167 15.27 11.86 -22.55
CA GLU A 167 16.75 11.76 -22.45
C GLU A 167 17.38 13.13 -22.18
#